data_AF-A0A6G0XCG3-F1
#
_entry.id   AF-A0A6G0XCG3-F1
#
_cell.length_a   1.000
_cell.length_b   1.000
_cell.length_c   1.000
_cell.angle_alpha   90.00
_cell.angle_beta   90.00
_cell.angle_gamma   90.00
#
_symmetry.space_group_name_H-M   'P 1'
#
loop_
_entity.id
_entity.type
_entity.pdbx_description
1 polymer ?
#
loop_
_entity_poly.entity_id
_entity_poly.type
_entity_poly.pdbx_seq_one_letter_code
_entity_poly.pdbx_strand_id
1 'polypeptide(L)'
;MQRLIDITIRLAKTGEPFRGHNENLKSDNRGMFLELAWLLKKYDSTLKQHLAEGPKNETYIKINSKIFYVHCHAHCLNLVLVDSIGRKNRIVFDFFGTIQFLYSFIEGSYIRHATLEKVAKEINLTLKTLKSISTTRWACRFEAVAAVKNNYLAIISAIQNICDTTKIPDVRSKSRGLLMQLQTFEFIFALNMLHPLLLLIVKVNSCLQAEDLDLLNSLNMIKSLKLSISQLRSDDNLFKKMYNDTVECYTETGVIIPQVKIRKISSKIDQSSEN
;
A
#
# COMPACT_ATOMS: atom_id res chain seq x y z
N MET A 1 -35.29 -17.31 2.87
CA MET A 1 -34.18 -17.05 1.93
C MET A 1 -34.09 -15.58 1.51
N GLN A 2 -35.14 -14.99 0.93
CA GLN A 2 -35.11 -13.60 0.43
C GLN A 2 -34.65 -12.57 1.48
N ARG A 3 -35.15 -12.67 2.73
CA ARG A 3 -34.72 -11.82 3.85
C ARG A 3 -33.21 -11.86 4.14
N LEU A 4 -32.55 -13.02 3.99
CA LEU A 4 -31.09 -13.13 4.17
C LEU A 4 -30.32 -12.57 2.98
N ILE A 5 -30.88 -12.68 1.77
CA ILE A 5 -30.34 -12.05 0.56
C ILE A 5 -30.42 -10.53 0.70
N ASP A 6 -31.54 -9.99 1.22
CA ASP A 6 -31.71 -8.55 1.42
C ASP A 6 -30.72 -7.99 2.46
N ILE A 7 -30.47 -8.73 3.56
CA ILE A 7 -29.38 -8.37 4.50
C ILE A 7 -28.04 -8.33 3.76
N THR A 8 -27.75 -9.35 2.94
CA THR A 8 -26.49 -9.44 2.20
C THR A 8 -26.31 -8.26 1.25
N ILE A 9 -27.34 -7.94 0.46
CA ILE A 9 -27.35 -6.81 -0.47
C ILE A 9 -27.20 -5.49 0.29
N ARG A 10 -27.92 -5.33 1.41
CA ARG A 10 -27.86 -4.12 2.23
C ARG A 10 -26.45 -3.86 2.76
N LEU A 11 -25.81 -4.88 3.33
CA LEU A 11 -24.46 -4.78 3.88
C LEU A 11 -23.42 -4.52 2.79
N ALA A 12 -23.55 -5.21 1.65
CA ALA A 12 -22.69 -4.98 0.49
C ALA A 12 -22.79 -3.52 -0.01
N LYS A 13 -24.01 -2.99 -0.14
CA LYS A 13 -24.24 -1.61 -0.61
C LYS A 13 -23.68 -0.53 0.31
N THR A 14 -23.62 -0.75 1.63
CA THR A 14 -22.98 0.21 2.56
C THR A 14 -21.53 -0.10 2.89
N GLY A 15 -20.97 -1.20 2.39
CA GLY A 15 -19.62 -1.61 2.78
C GLY A 15 -19.48 -1.96 4.27
N GLU A 16 -20.58 -2.34 4.91
CA GLU A 16 -20.56 -2.74 6.33
C GLU A 16 -19.91 -4.12 6.49
N PRO A 17 -19.16 -4.36 7.58
CA PRO A 17 -18.53 -5.65 7.83
C PRO A 17 -19.61 -6.72 8.09
N PHE A 18 -19.59 -7.76 7.27
CA PHE A 18 -20.49 -8.91 7.40
C PHE A 18 -20.23 -9.69 8.70
N ARG A 19 -18.95 -9.86 9.04
CA ARG A 19 -18.46 -10.69 10.13
C ARG A 19 -17.84 -9.84 11.22
N GLY A 20 -18.06 -10.23 12.48
CA GLY A 20 -17.38 -9.63 13.63
C GLY A 20 -15.99 -10.25 13.83
N HIS A 21 -15.17 -9.63 14.68
CA HIS A 21 -13.91 -10.24 15.11
C HIS A 21 -14.11 -11.57 15.85
N ASN A 22 -15.27 -11.75 16.49
CA ASN A 22 -15.63 -12.94 17.23
C ASN A 22 -17.13 -13.24 17.04
N GLU A 23 -17.46 -14.37 16.40
CA GLU A 23 -18.84 -14.78 16.13
C GLU A 23 -19.42 -15.72 17.20
N ASN A 24 -18.70 -15.93 18.30
CA ASN A 24 -19.15 -16.79 19.40
C ASN A 24 -20.43 -16.22 20.04
N LEU A 25 -21.30 -17.11 20.54
CA LEU A 25 -22.57 -16.75 21.19
C LEU A 25 -22.44 -15.81 22.39
N LYS A 26 -21.25 -15.74 23.01
CA LYS A 26 -20.93 -14.87 24.16
C LYS A 26 -20.34 -13.51 23.74
N SER A 27 -20.15 -13.27 22.45
CA SER A 27 -19.62 -12.01 21.93
C SER A 27 -20.71 -10.96 21.88
N ASP A 28 -20.40 -9.74 22.35
CA ASP A 28 -21.31 -8.59 22.29
C ASP A 28 -21.55 -8.12 20.85
N ASN A 29 -20.63 -8.44 19.93
CA ASN A 29 -20.75 -8.12 18.52
C ASN A 29 -20.24 -9.28 17.65
N ARG A 30 -21.18 -10.05 17.11
CA ARG A 30 -20.90 -11.19 16.22
C ARG A 30 -20.81 -10.79 14.75
N GLY A 31 -20.87 -9.51 14.43
CA GLY A 31 -20.91 -9.00 13.07
C GLY A 31 -22.33 -8.70 12.61
N MET A 32 -22.44 -7.71 11.72
CA MET A 32 -23.71 -7.11 11.35
C MET A 32 -24.66 -8.11 10.69
N PHE A 33 -24.14 -9.07 9.93
CA PHE A 33 -24.98 -10.09 9.29
C PHE A 33 -25.66 -11.00 10.32
N LEU A 34 -24.90 -11.51 11.30
CA LEU A 34 -25.44 -12.41 12.32
C LEU A 34 -26.43 -11.70 13.23
N GLU A 35 -26.15 -10.45 13.63
CA GLU A 35 -27.06 -9.67 14.48
C GLU A 35 -28.38 -9.37 13.76
N LEU A 36 -28.34 -8.98 12.48
CA LEU A 36 -29.56 -8.75 11.70
C LEU A 36 -30.34 -10.05 11.46
N ALA A 37 -29.67 -11.15 11.15
CA ALA A 37 -30.31 -12.45 10.98
C ALA A 37 -30.98 -12.93 12.29
N TRP A 38 -30.33 -12.70 13.44
CA TRP A 38 -30.87 -13.02 14.75
C TRP A 38 -32.04 -12.11 15.17
N LEU A 39 -32.00 -10.84 14.78
CA LEU A 39 -33.10 -9.92 14.99
C LEU A 39 -34.33 -10.37 14.19
N LEU A 40 -34.15 -10.66 12.90
CA LEU A 40 -35.24 -11.12 12.03
C LEU A 40 -35.84 -12.45 12.48
N LYS A 41 -35.02 -13.35 13.03
CA LYS A 41 -35.48 -14.61 13.64
C LYS A 41 -36.55 -14.41 14.71
N LYS A 42 -36.57 -13.28 15.42
CA LYS A 42 -37.60 -13.00 16.45
C LYS A 42 -38.99 -12.79 15.84
N TYR A 43 -39.05 -12.30 14.61
CA TYR A 43 -40.30 -11.87 13.95
C TYR A 43 -40.72 -12.79 12.79
N ASP A 44 -39.84 -13.67 12.35
CA ASP A 44 -40.06 -14.57 11.22
C ASP A 44 -39.97 -16.04 11.68
N SER A 45 -41.14 -16.68 11.80
CA SER A 45 -41.26 -18.09 12.21
C SER A 45 -40.56 -19.04 11.24
N THR A 46 -40.58 -18.75 9.94
CA THR A 46 -39.92 -19.57 8.91
C THR A 46 -38.40 -19.49 9.03
N LEU A 47 -37.86 -18.28 9.20
CA LEU A 47 -36.42 -18.10 9.42
C LEU A 47 -35.98 -18.69 10.78
N LYS A 48 -36.82 -18.59 11.81
CA LYS A 48 -36.58 -19.20 13.12
C LYS A 48 -36.44 -20.71 13.01
N GLN A 49 -37.34 -21.36 12.29
CA GLN A 49 -37.30 -22.79 12.04
C GLN A 49 -36.06 -23.17 11.22
N HIS A 50 -35.79 -22.44 10.12
CA HIS A 50 -34.63 -22.68 9.27
C HIS A 50 -33.28 -22.57 10.01
N LEU A 51 -33.12 -21.59 10.91
CA LEU A 51 -31.90 -21.43 11.71
C LEU A 51 -31.78 -22.46 12.85
N ALA A 52 -32.88 -23.10 13.24
CA ALA A 52 -32.89 -24.14 14.28
C ALA A 52 -32.61 -25.52 13.69
N GLU A 53 -33.22 -25.82 12.55
CA GLU A 53 -33.21 -27.13 11.87
C GLU A 53 -32.16 -27.22 10.76
N GLY A 54 -31.65 -26.08 10.29
CA GLY A 54 -30.63 -26.02 9.25
C GLY A 54 -29.31 -26.64 9.71
N PRO A 55 -28.51 -27.17 8.77
CA PRO A 55 -27.22 -27.75 9.09
C PRO A 55 -26.31 -26.71 9.75
N LYS A 56 -25.91 -26.99 10.99
CA LYS A 56 -25.03 -26.11 11.77
C LYS A 56 -23.59 -26.36 11.35
N ASN A 57 -22.84 -25.28 11.13
CA ASN A 57 -21.41 -25.35 10.76
C ASN A 57 -21.16 -26.19 9.51
N GLU A 58 -22.09 -26.22 8.55
CA GLU A 58 -21.80 -26.75 7.23
C GLU A 58 -20.68 -25.90 6.64
N THR A 59 -19.46 -26.45 6.67
CA THR A 59 -18.36 -25.89 5.91
C THR A 59 -18.73 -26.09 4.45
N TYR A 60 -18.87 -24.99 3.71
CA TYR A 60 -19.10 -24.96 2.26
C TYR A 60 -17.89 -25.52 1.46
N ILE A 61 -17.25 -26.58 1.95
CA ILE A 61 -16.10 -27.26 1.33
C ILE A 61 -16.60 -28.34 0.36
N LYS A 62 -17.86 -28.80 0.48
CA LYS A 62 -18.53 -29.43 -0.68
C LYS A 62 -18.93 -28.32 -1.64
N ILE A 63 -18.15 -28.19 -2.72
CA ILE A 63 -18.46 -27.34 -3.87
C ILE A 63 -19.91 -27.62 -4.28
N ASN A 64 -20.82 -26.71 -3.95
CA ASN A 64 -22.18 -26.78 -4.44
C ASN A 64 -22.11 -26.49 -5.93
N SER A 65 -22.37 -27.49 -6.78
CA SER A 65 -22.30 -27.37 -8.24
C SER A 65 -23.24 -26.30 -8.82
N LYS A 66 -24.17 -25.77 -8.01
CA LYS A 66 -25.08 -24.69 -8.38
C LYS A 66 -24.55 -23.29 -8.05
N ILE A 67 -23.43 -23.16 -7.33
CA ILE A 67 -22.86 -21.87 -6.93
C ILE A 67 -21.58 -21.59 -7.73
N PHE A 68 -21.63 -20.58 -8.59
CA PHE A 68 -20.45 -20.07 -9.28
C PHE A 68 -19.75 -19.07 -8.37
N TYR A 69 -18.57 -19.45 -7.89
CA TYR A 69 -17.71 -18.56 -7.11
C TYR A 69 -16.69 -17.89 -8.02
N VAL A 70 -16.62 -16.57 -7.98
CA VAL A 70 -15.64 -15.76 -8.72
C VAL A 70 -14.81 -14.97 -7.73
N HIS A 71 -13.49 -15.09 -7.82
CA HIS A 71 -12.60 -14.29 -6.99
C HIS A 71 -12.64 -12.81 -7.40
N CYS A 72 -12.57 -11.91 -6.41
CA CYS A 72 -12.42 -10.49 -6.67
C CYS A 72 -11.02 -10.19 -7.22
N HIS A 73 -10.94 -9.74 -8.48
CA HIS A 73 -9.67 -9.44 -9.15
C HIS A 73 -8.87 -8.34 -8.44
N ALA A 74 -9.54 -7.31 -7.91
CA ALA A 74 -8.90 -6.27 -7.10
C ALA A 74 -8.29 -6.85 -5.81
N HIS A 75 -8.98 -7.79 -5.16
CA HIS A 75 -8.46 -8.48 -3.99
C HIS A 75 -7.26 -9.36 -4.32
N CYS A 76 -7.34 -10.15 -5.40
CA CYS A 76 -6.22 -10.96 -5.89
C CYS A 76 -5.00 -10.10 -6.22
N LEU A 77 -5.18 -8.98 -6.90
CA LEU A 77 -4.10 -8.03 -7.19
C LEU A 77 -3.46 -7.53 -5.89
N ASN A 78 -4.26 -7.14 -4.89
CA ASN A 78 -3.75 -6.70 -3.59
C ASN A 78 -2.93 -7.80 -2.89
N LEU A 79 -3.37 -9.06 -2.91
CA LEU A 79 -2.62 -10.19 -2.34
C LEU A 79 -1.26 -10.38 -3.01
N VAL A 80 -1.22 -10.32 -4.35
CA VAL A 80 0.04 -10.42 -5.11
C VAL A 80 1.00 -9.29 -4.73
N LEU A 81 0.49 -8.07 -4.53
CA LEU A 81 1.31 -6.93 -4.13
C LEU A 81 1.86 -7.06 -2.71
N VAL A 82 1.03 -7.52 -1.76
CA VAL A 82 1.44 -7.79 -0.38
C VAL A 82 2.60 -8.78 -0.36
N ASP A 83 2.52 -9.85 -1.17
CA ASP A 83 3.56 -10.88 -1.24
C ASP A 83 4.82 -10.36 -1.96
N SER A 84 4.64 -9.70 -3.11
CA SER A 84 5.76 -9.24 -3.96
C SER A 84 6.58 -8.13 -3.34
N ILE A 85 5.92 -7.17 -2.68
CA ILE A 85 6.56 -6.00 -2.05
C ILE A 85 6.74 -6.23 -0.53
N GLY A 86 6.46 -7.45 -0.07
CA GLY A 86 6.57 -7.84 1.33
C GLY A 86 8.00 -7.84 1.86
N ARG A 87 8.17 -8.41 3.07
CA ARG A 87 9.40 -8.35 3.89
C ARG A 87 10.69 -8.87 3.22
N LYS A 88 10.59 -9.56 2.08
CA LYS A 88 11.74 -10.12 1.37
C LYS A 88 12.62 -9.03 0.75
N ASN A 89 12.05 -7.92 0.28
CA ASN A 89 12.81 -6.78 -0.25
C ASN A 89 13.04 -5.77 0.87
N ARG A 90 14.21 -5.84 1.52
CA ARG A 90 14.56 -4.97 2.66
C ARG A 90 14.54 -3.48 2.29
N ILE A 91 15.05 -3.11 1.12
CA ILE A 91 15.09 -1.70 0.68
C ILE A 91 13.68 -1.12 0.64
N VAL A 92 12.73 -1.83 0.02
CA VAL A 92 11.35 -1.35 -0.08
C VAL A 92 10.62 -1.44 1.27
N PHE A 93 10.91 -2.47 2.06
CA PHE A 93 10.35 -2.63 3.38
C PHE A 93 10.75 -1.47 4.31
N ASP A 94 12.04 -1.14 4.34
CA ASP A 94 12.60 -0.05 5.13
C ASP A 94 12.11 1.31 4.61
N PHE A 95 12.02 1.49 3.28
CA PHE A 95 11.45 2.69 2.66
C PHE A 95 10.03 2.99 3.17
N PHE A 96 9.13 2.00 3.17
CA PHE A 96 7.80 2.20 3.72
C PHE A 96 7.82 2.39 5.24
N GLY A 97 8.73 1.73 5.96
CA GLY A 97 8.97 2.02 7.38
C GLY A 97 9.31 3.50 7.63
N THR A 98 10.21 4.06 6.82
CA THR A 98 10.61 5.48 6.89
C THR A 98 9.46 6.41 6.52
N ILE A 99 8.66 6.12 5.48
CA ILE A 99 7.46 6.92 5.17
C ILE A 99 6.45 6.92 6.33
N GLN A 100 6.21 5.75 6.94
CA GLN A 100 5.31 5.67 8.09
C GLN A 100 5.85 6.47 9.28
N PHE A 101 7.16 6.36 9.53
CA PHE A 101 7.81 7.11 10.61
C PHE A 101 7.76 8.62 10.36
N LEU A 102 8.00 9.06 9.11
CA LEU A 102 7.84 10.46 8.69
C LEU A 102 6.43 10.97 8.95
N TYR A 103 5.40 10.23 8.52
CA TYR A 103 4.01 10.58 8.74
C TYR A 103 3.72 10.74 10.24
N SER A 104 4.03 9.73 11.04
CA SER A 104 3.78 9.77 12.49
C SER A 104 4.60 10.84 13.20
N PHE A 105 5.80 11.15 12.71
CA PHE A 105 6.62 12.23 13.24
C PHE A 105 6.00 13.59 12.94
N ILE A 106 5.73 13.92 11.68
CA ILE A 106 5.20 15.25 11.32
C ILE A 106 3.76 15.44 11.81
N GLU A 107 2.86 14.52 11.47
CA GLU A 107 1.43 14.62 11.79
C GLU A 107 1.12 14.35 13.27
N GLY A 108 2.05 13.72 13.99
CA GLY A 108 1.95 13.53 15.43
C GLY A 108 2.11 14.82 16.26
N SER A 109 2.33 15.98 15.64
CA SER A 109 2.34 17.27 16.32
C SER A 109 1.94 18.42 15.40
N TYR A 110 0.92 19.17 15.81
CA TYR A 110 0.48 20.37 15.09
C TYR A 110 1.59 21.40 14.88
N ILE A 111 2.58 21.50 15.79
CA ILE A 111 3.71 22.43 15.67
C ILE A 111 4.65 22.00 14.53
N ARG A 112 4.93 20.69 14.42
CA ARG A 112 5.79 20.14 13.35
C ARG A 112 5.09 20.21 12.00
N HIS A 113 3.79 19.93 11.96
CA HIS A 113 2.97 20.15 10.77
C HIS A 113 2.98 21.62 10.33
N ALA A 114 2.74 22.57 11.25
CA ALA A 114 2.80 24.00 10.94
C ALA A 114 4.19 24.45 10.45
N THR A 115 5.26 23.80 10.91
CA THR A 115 6.62 24.07 10.41
C THR A 115 6.77 23.64 8.95
N LEU A 116 6.23 22.47 8.59
CA LEU A 116 6.19 22.00 7.20
C LEU A 116 5.37 22.96 6.30
N GLU A 117 4.20 23.42 6.77
CA GLU A 117 3.38 24.37 6.03
C GLU A 117 4.09 25.72 5.79
N LYS A 118 4.82 26.22 6.79
CA LYS A 118 5.61 27.46 6.66
C LYS A 118 6.70 27.31 5.61
N VAL A 119 7.50 26.25 5.71
CA VAL A 119 8.57 25.95 4.74
C VAL A 119 8.00 25.77 3.34
N ALA A 120 6.88 25.07 3.18
CA ALA A 120 6.23 24.89 1.89
C ALA A 120 5.79 26.22 1.26
N LYS A 121 5.28 27.17 2.06
CA LYS A 121 4.94 28.52 1.59
C LYS A 121 6.17 29.32 1.19
N GLU A 122 7.27 29.23 1.93
CA GLU A 122 8.53 29.91 1.62
C GLU A 122 9.11 29.48 0.26
N ILE A 123 8.98 28.19 -0.08
CA ILE A 123 9.45 27.65 -1.36
C ILE A 123 8.37 27.67 -2.47
N ASN A 124 7.22 28.32 -2.24
CA ASN A 124 6.07 28.36 -3.16
C ASN A 124 5.58 26.98 -3.64
N LEU A 125 5.63 25.97 -2.77
CA LEU A 125 5.19 24.61 -3.07
C LEU A 125 3.73 24.41 -2.66
N THR A 126 2.93 23.80 -3.54
CA THR A 126 1.59 23.31 -3.18
C THR A 126 1.70 22.03 -2.36
N LEU A 127 1.48 22.14 -1.05
CA LEU A 127 1.63 21.02 -0.12
C LEU A 127 0.56 19.93 -0.35
N LYS A 128 1.00 18.68 -0.53
CA LYS A 128 0.10 17.52 -0.48
C LYS A 128 0.03 16.94 0.93
N THR A 129 -1.15 16.62 1.44
CA THR A 129 -1.30 16.05 2.78
C THR A 129 -0.55 14.72 2.90
N LEU A 130 0.29 14.56 3.92
CA LEU A 130 0.96 13.29 4.22
C LEU A 130 -0.08 12.25 4.63
N LYS A 131 0.14 11.00 4.21
CA LYS A 131 -0.78 9.89 4.47
C LYS A 131 -0.07 8.78 5.23
N SER A 132 -0.78 8.20 6.19
CA SER A 132 -0.37 6.95 6.84
C SER A 132 -0.39 5.81 5.82
N ILE A 133 0.49 4.85 5.98
CA ILE A 133 0.56 3.67 5.14
C ILE A 133 -0.53 2.68 5.55
N SER A 134 -1.34 2.23 4.59
CA SER A 134 -2.29 1.14 4.84
C SER A 134 -1.57 -0.21 4.93
N THR A 135 -1.87 -0.97 5.97
CA THR A 135 -1.39 -2.35 6.15
C THR A 135 -2.08 -3.33 5.19
N THR A 136 -3.36 -3.10 4.90
CA THR A 136 -4.23 -4.04 4.17
C THR A 136 -4.50 -3.66 2.72
N ARG A 137 -4.45 -2.37 2.35
CA ARG A 137 -4.71 -1.88 0.98
C ARG A 137 -3.44 -1.31 0.35
N TRP A 138 -2.69 -2.14 -0.36
CA TRP A 138 -1.40 -1.77 -0.92
C TRP A 138 -1.49 -0.72 -2.03
N ALA A 139 -2.53 -0.74 -2.85
CA ALA A 139 -2.74 0.27 -3.89
C ALA A 139 -2.82 1.70 -3.31
N CYS A 140 -3.40 1.87 -2.11
CA CYS A 140 -3.53 3.16 -1.44
C CYS A 140 -2.20 3.73 -0.93
N ARG A 141 -1.13 2.91 -0.86
CA ARG A 141 0.20 3.39 -0.47
C ARG A 141 0.79 4.38 -1.48
N PHE A 142 0.27 4.38 -2.71
CA PHE A 142 0.62 5.38 -3.72
C PHE A 142 0.43 6.81 -3.20
N GLU A 143 -0.67 7.10 -2.50
CA GLU A 143 -0.94 8.46 -2.00
C GLU A 143 0.14 8.96 -1.04
N ALA A 144 0.63 8.08 -0.15
CA ALA A 144 1.72 8.40 0.76
C ALA A 144 3.03 8.67 0.01
N VAL A 145 3.37 7.82 -0.96
CA VAL A 145 4.57 8.00 -1.82
C VAL A 145 4.47 9.27 -2.64
N ALA A 146 3.31 9.56 -3.22
CA ALA A 146 3.07 10.76 -4.03
C ALA A 146 3.14 12.04 -3.20
N ALA A 147 2.62 12.03 -1.96
CA ALA A 147 2.72 13.16 -1.04
C ALA A 147 4.17 13.43 -0.64
N VAL A 148 4.93 12.38 -0.29
CA VAL A 148 6.35 12.50 0.05
C VAL A 148 7.18 13.01 -1.13
N LYS A 149 6.97 12.47 -2.34
CA LYS A 149 7.68 12.92 -3.54
C LYS A 149 7.40 14.38 -3.87
N ASN A 150 6.14 14.80 -3.79
CA ASN A 150 5.74 16.19 -4.04
C ASN A 150 6.35 17.16 -3.02
N ASN A 151 6.39 16.75 -1.76
CA ASN A 151 6.83 17.60 -0.65
C ASN A 151 8.30 17.42 -0.29
N TYR A 152 9.09 16.69 -1.09
CA TYR A 152 10.39 16.17 -0.66
C TYR A 152 11.34 17.27 -0.14
N LEU A 153 11.52 18.34 -0.92
CA LEU A 153 12.37 19.48 -0.51
C LEU A 153 11.84 20.16 0.76
N ALA A 154 10.53 20.42 0.83
CA ALA A 154 9.90 21.01 2.01
C ALA A 154 10.07 20.13 3.27
N ILE A 155 9.99 18.81 3.11
CA ILE A 155 10.18 17.84 4.20
C ILE A 155 11.62 17.91 4.72
N ILE A 156 12.61 17.89 3.84
CA ILE A 156 14.03 17.97 4.23
C ILE A 156 14.31 19.26 5.01
N SER A 157 13.90 20.41 4.46
CA SER A 157 14.09 21.70 5.11
C SER A 157 13.33 21.83 6.43
N ALA A 158 12.09 21.32 6.50
CA ALA A 158 11.30 21.35 7.73
C ALA A 158 11.90 20.46 8.83
N ILE A 159 12.38 19.26 8.49
CA ILE A 159 13.01 18.37 9.47
C ILE A 159 14.34 18.95 9.95
N GLN A 160 15.13 19.55 9.06
CA GLN A 160 16.36 20.26 9.45
C GLN A 160 16.05 21.39 10.44
N ASN A 161 15.06 22.23 10.14
CA ASN A 161 14.62 23.32 11.03
C ASN A 161 14.15 22.78 12.41
N ILE A 162 13.35 21.71 12.43
CA ILE A 162 12.92 21.06 13.68
C ILE A 162 14.12 20.53 14.47
N CYS A 163 15.10 19.91 13.80
CA CYS A 163 16.30 19.38 14.43
C CYS A 163 17.13 20.49 15.10
N ASP A 164 17.25 21.64 14.43
CA ASP A 164 18.08 22.75 14.90
C ASP A 164 17.42 23.56 16.01
N THR A 165 16.10 23.73 15.97
CA THR A 165 15.35 24.59 16.90
C THR A 165 14.83 23.86 18.15
N THR A 166 14.63 22.56 18.08
CA THR A 166 14.02 21.81 19.19
C THR A 166 14.95 21.72 20.40
N LYS A 167 14.38 21.91 21.59
CA LYS A 167 15.05 21.70 22.89
C LYS A 167 14.80 20.32 23.47
N ILE A 168 13.96 19.51 22.84
CA ILE A 168 13.57 18.18 23.33
C ILE A 168 14.53 17.13 22.75
N PRO A 169 15.33 16.43 23.56
CA PRO A 169 16.33 15.48 23.07
C PRO A 169 15.76 14.37 22.19
N ASP A 170 14.60 13.81 22.56
CA ASP A 170 13.92 12.75 21.80
C ASP A 170 13.52 13.24 20.40
N VAL A 171 12.95 14.44 20.29
CA VAL A 171 12.54 15.04 19.01
C VAL A 171 13.77 15.34 18.15
N ARG A 172 14.86 15.84 18.74
CA ARG A 172 16.13 16.10 18.04
C ARG A 172 16.74 14.80 17.50
N SER A 173 16.78 13.75 18.32
CA SER A 173 17.32 12.45 17.91
C SER A 173 16.50 11.83 16.78
N LYS A 174 15.17 11.83 16.91
CA LYS A 174 14.24 11.31 15.89
C LYS A 174 14.29 12.09 14.58
N SER A 175 14.28 13.43 14.63
CA SER A 175 14.40 14.27 13.44
C SER A 175 15.74 14.07 12.72
N ARG A 176 16.86 14.03 13.45
CA ARG A 176 18.17 13.76 12.88
C ARG A 176 18.25 12.40 12.21
N GLY A 177 17.77 11.34 12.88
CA GLY A 177 17.74 9.99 12.31
C GLY A 177 16.87 9.91 11.06
N LEU A 178 15.69 10.54 11.09
CA LEU A 178 14.79 10.59 9.94
C LEU A 178 15.41 11.35 8.76
N LEU A 179 16.04 12.50 9.02
CA LEU A 179 16.74 13.28 8.00
C LEU A 179 17.82 12.44 7.30
N MET A 180 18.66 11.77 8.08
CA MET A 180 19.71 10.90 7.52
C MET A 180 19.14 9.77 6.66
N GLN A 181 18.00 9.18 7.05
CA GLN A 181 17.34 8.14 6.26
C GLN A 181 16.77 8.69 4.94
N LEU A 182 16.11 9.84 4.97
CA LEU A 182 15.49 10.46 3.79
C LEU A 182 16.50 10.92 2.74
N GLN A 183 17.73 11.20 3.16
CA GLN A 183 18.84 11.62 2.30
C GLN A 183 19.71 10.44 1.81
N THR A 184 19.37 9.19 2.15
CA THR A 184 20.10 8.03 1.58
C THR A 184 19.78 7.85 0.11
N PHE A 185 20.76 7.41 -0.67
CA PHE A 185 20.56 7.15 -2.09
C PHE A 185 19.49 6.08 -2.29
N GLU A 186 19.48 5.05 -1.45
CA GLU A 186 18.51 3.97 -1.44
C GLU A 186 17.08 4.48 -1.25
N PHE A 187 16.86 5.44 -0.35
CA PHE A 187 15.53 6.03 -0.14
C PHE A 187 15.07 6.84 -1.36
N ILE A 188 15.92 7.73 -1.89
CA ILE A 188 15.58 8.56 -3.05
C ILE A 188 15.36 7.68 -4.30
N PHE A 189 16.19 6.66 -4.49
CA PHE A 189 16.02 5.68 -5.56
C PHE A 189 14.69 4.93 -5.41
N ALA A 190 14.39 4.42 -4.22
CA ALA A 190 13.12 3.75 -3.95
C ALA A 190 11.92 4.69 -4.18
N LEU A 191 12.02 5.97 -3.81
CA LEU A 191 10.99 6.99 -4.06
C LEU A 191 10.73 7.18 -5.56
N ASN A 192 11.79 7.30 -6.36
CA ASN A 192 11.71 7.49 -7.81
C ASN A 192 11.23 6.24 -8.53
N MET A 193 11.59 5.04 -8.05
CA MET A 193 11.15 3.77 -8.61
C MET A 193 9.70 3.42 -8.24
N LEU A 194 9.32 3.55 -6.96
CA LEU A 194 8.00 3.11 -6.48
C LEU A 194 6.89 4.05 -6.92
N HIS A 195 7.16 5.34 -7.12
CA HIS A 195 6.14 6.29 -7.56
C HIS A 195 5.47 5.88 -8.89
N PRO A 196 6.18 5.71 -10.03
CA PRO A 196 5.57 5.29 -11.28
C PRO A 196 5.00 3.86 -11.21
N LEU A 197 5.65 2.95 -10.48
CA LEU A 197 5.18 1.57 -10.32
C LEU A 197 3.82 1.51 -9.60
N LEU A 198 3.69 2.20 -8.46
CA LEU A 198 2.44 2.23 -7.70
C LEU A 198 1.35 3.03 -8.40
N LEU A 199 1.71 4.03 -9.22
CA LEU A 199 0.76 4.76 -10.06
C LEU A 199 0.06 3.84 -11.07
N LEU A 200 0.81 2.92 -11.72
CA LEU A 200 0.21 1.94 -12.63
C LEU A 200 -0.74 1.01 -11.89
N ILE A 201 -0.31 0.54 -10.71
CA ILE A 201 -1.09 -0.36 -9.86
C ILE A 201 -2.40 0.29 -9.39
N VAL A 202 -2.35 1.53 -8.89
CA VAL A 202 -3.54 2.20 -8.36
C VAL A 202 -4.57 2.43 -9.46
N LYS A 203 -4.12 2.81 -10.67
CA LYS A 203 -5.01 2.97 -11.83
C LYS A 203 -5.75 1.67 -12.15
N VAL A 204 -5.02 0.56 -12.27
CA VAL A 204 -5.62 -0.75 -12.56
C VAL A 204 -6.53 -1.20 -11.41
N ASN A 205 -6.12 -1.01 -10.16
CA ASN A 205 -6.94 -1.34 -9.01
C ASN A 205 -8.26 -0.55 -9.00
N SER A 206 -8.26 0.73 -9.35
CA SER A 206 -9.48 1.52 -9.49
C SER A 206 -10.38 1.01 -10.61
N CYS A 207 -9.81 0.67 -11.78
CA CYS A 207 -10.59 0.08 -12.87
C CYS A 207 -11.16 -1.30 -12.52
N LEU A 208 -10.43 -2.12 -11.76
CA LEU A 208 -10.90 -3.42 -11.29
C LEU A 208 -12.04 -3.34 -10.26
N GLN A 209 -12.30 -2.16 -9.71
CA GLN A 209 -13.37 -1.89 -8.75
C GLN A 209 -14.55 -1.13 -9.39
N ALA A 210 -14.50 -0.85 -10.69
CA ALA A 210 -15.57 -0.17 -11.40
C ALA A 210 -16.82 -1.07 -11.51
N GLU A 211 -18.00 -0.47 -11.39
CA GLU A 211 -19.28 -1.20 -11.38
C GLU A 211 -19.63 -1.81 -12.74
N ASP A 212 -19.11 -1.22 -13.82
CA ASP A 212 -19.33 -1.59 -15.22
C ASP A 212 -18.26 -2.55 -15.78
N LEU A 213 -17.41 -3.11 -14.92
CA LEU A 213 -16.32 -3.97 -15.32
C LEU A 213 -16.78 -5.36 -15.79
N ASP A 214 -16.38 -5.74 -17.01
CA ASP A 214 -16.47 -7.12 -17.48
C ASP A 214 -15.17 -7.92 -17.29
N LEU A 215 -15.31 -9.25 -17.33
CA LEU A 215 -14.22 -10.19 -17.08
C LEU A 215 -13.11 -10.10 -18.14
N LEU A 216 -13.44 -9.91 -19.42
CA LEU A 216 -12.45 -9.85 -20.49
C LEU A 216 -11.58 -8.60 -20.36
N ASN A 217 -12.19 -7.46 -20.08
CA ASN A 217 -11.50 -6.20 -19.81
C ASN A 217 -10.63 -6.28 -18.57
N SER A 218 -11.10 -6.93 -17.49
CA SER A 218 -10.28 -7.19 -16.30
C SER A 218 -8.99 -7.96 -16.62
N LEU A 219 -9.09 -9.00 -17.46
CA LEU A 219 -7.95 -9.82 -17.87
C LEU A 219 -6.97 -9.02 -18.73
N ASN A 220 -7.49 -8.22 -19.66
CA ASN A 220 -6.69 -7.37 -20.52
C ASN A 220 -5.94 -6.30 -19.70
N MET A 221 -6.58 -5.69 -18.70
CA MET A 221 -5.92 -4.73 -17.82
C MET A 221 -4.78 -5.35 -17.00
N ILE A 222 -4.97 -6.55 -16.45
CA ILE A 222 -3.91 -7.26 -15.73
C ILE A 222 -2.75 -7.63 -16.67
N LYS A 223 -3.05 -8.07 -17.90
CA LYS A 223 -2.02 -8.36 -18.92
C LYS A 223 -1.22 -7.10 -19.26
N SER A 224 -1.91 -5.98 -19.51
CA SER A 224 -1.28 -4.69 -19.79
C SER A 224 -0.42 -4.22 -18.60
N LEU A 225 -0.91 -4.35 -17.36
CA LEU A 225 -0.12 -4.03 -16.16
C LEU A 225 1.17 -4.84 -16.10
N LYS A 226 1.09 -6.15 -16.34
CA LYS A 226 2.26 -7.04 -16.34
C LYS A 226 3.27 -6.63 -17.41
N LEU A 227 2.81 -6.26 -18.60
CA LEU A 227 3.67 -5.78 -19.69
C LEU A 227 4.35 -4.47 -19.30
N SER A 228 3.61 -3.49 -18.77
CA SER A 228 4.16 -2.20 -18.34
C SER A 228 5.18 -2.33 -17.20
N ILE A 229 4.93 -3.21 -16.22
CA ILE A 229 5.92 -3.51 -15.15
C ILE A 229 7.16 -4.19 -15.74
N SER A 230 6.98 -5.08 -16.72
CA SER A 230 8.10 -5.74 -17.40
C SER A 230 8.96 -4.75 -18.19
N GLN A 231 8.33 -3.75 -18.83
CA GLN A 231 9.02 -2.65 -19.52
C GLN A 231 9.78 -1.77 -18.53
N LEU A 232 9.16 -1.35 -17.42
CA LEU A 232 9.83 -0.58 -16.36
C LEU A 232 11.11 -1.26 -15.84
N ARG A 233 11.15 -2.60 -15.85
CA ARG A 233 12.31 -3.39 -15.42
C ARG A 233 13.37 -3.58 -16.51
N SER A 234 12.96 -3.70 -17.77
CA SER A 234 13.82 -4.23 -18.84
C SER A 234 14.26 -3.17 -19.85
N ASP A 235 13.65 -1.99 -19.83
CA ASP A 235 14.05 -0.87 -20.68
C ASP A 235 15.18 -0.07 -20.01
N ASP A 236 16.37 -0.17 -20.58
CA ASP A 236 17.57 0.52 -20.11
C ASP A 236 17.41 2.04 -20.11
N ASN A 237 16.62 2.61 -21.02
CA ASN A 237 16.41 4.07 -21.08
C ASN A 237 15.55 4.53 -19.91
N LEU A 238 14.51 3.75 -19.55
CA LEU A 238 13.69 4.04 -18.37
C LEU A 238 14.52 3.92 -17.09
N PHE A 239 15.37 2.91 -16.99
CA PHE A 239 16.27 2.76 -15.85
C PHE A 239 17.27 3.92 -15.75
N LYS A 240 17.94 4.26 -16.87
CA LYS A 240 18.90 5.39 -16.91
C LYS A 240 18.23 6.70 -16.53
N LYS A 241 17.03 6.97 -17.06
CA LYS A 241 16.27 8.17 -16.69
C LYS A 241 15.97 8.20 -15.19
N MET A 242 15.43 7.13 -14.63
CA MET A 242 15.15 7.03 -13.20
C MET A 242 16.41 7.20 -12.35
N TYR A 243 17.54 6.62 -12.77
CA TYR A 243 18.82 6.76 -12.08
C TYR A 243 19.32 8.20 -12.12
N ASN A 244 19.25 8.86 -13.27
CA ASN A 244 19.64 10.27 -13.42
C ASN A 244 18.75 11.18 -12.56
N ASP A 245 17.42 10.98 -12.58
CA ASP A 245 16.49 11.71 -11.72
C ASP A 245 16.84 11.54 -10.23
N THR A 246 17.30 10.34 -9.84
CA THR A 246 17.77 10.08 -8.47
C THR A 246 19.09 10.78 -8.17
N VAL A 247 20.05 10.77 -9.10
CA VAL A 247 21.34 11.46 -8.93
C VAL A 247 21.13 12.97 -8.79
N GLU A 248 20.32 13.58 -9.66
CA GLU A 248 19.98 15.00 -9.59
C GLU A 248 19.37 15.35 -8.23
N CYS A 249 18.32 14.65 -7.82
CA CYS A 249 17.67 14.87 -6.53
C CYS A 249 18.62 14.65 -5.34
N TYR A 250 19.51 13.67 -5.42
CA TYR A 250 20.52 13.40 -4.39
C TYR A 250 21.56 14.52 -4.31
N THR A 251 22.04 15.04 -5.44
CA THR A 251 22.98 16.17 -5.47
C THR A 251 22.38 17.46 -4.91
N GLU A 252 21.10 17.71 -5.17
CA GLU A 252 20.37 18.86 -4.60
C GLU A 252 20.28 18.79 -3.07
N THR A 253 20.25 17.58 -2.50
CA THR A 253 20.25 17.40 -1.02
C THR A 253 21.64 17.53 -0.38
N GLY A 254 22.71 17.74 -1.16
CA GLY A 254 24.05 18.05 -0.66
C GLY A 254 24.90 16.86 -0.18
N VAL A 255 24.59 15.61 -0.61
CA VAL A 255 25.29 14.38 -0.14
C VAL A 255 26.16 13.76 -1.26
N ILE A 256 27.30 13.15 -0.90
CA ILE A 256 28.31 12.59 -1.83
C ILE A 256 27.83 11.25 -2.44
N ILE A 257 27.82 11.16 -3.78
CA ILE A 257 27.32 9.99 -4.53
C ILE A 257 28.11 8.73 -4.13
N PRO A 258 27.44 7.64 -3.68
CA PRO A 258 28.10 6.36 -3.49
C PRO A 258 28.62 5.86 -4.84
N GLN A 259 29.94 5.66 -4.96
CA GLN A 259 30.53 5.13 -6.19
C GLN A 259 29.92 3.76 -6.52
N VAL A 260 29.45 3.60 -7.76
CA VAL A 260 28.90 2.33 -8.27
C VAL A 260 29.99 1.27 -8.12
N LYS A 261 29.78 0.29 -7.23
CA LYS A 261 30.65 -0.89 -7.15
C LYS A 261 30.50 -1.68 -8.44
N ILE A 262 31.41 -1.48 -9.38
CA ILE A 262 31.54 -2.33 -10.56
C ILE A 262 31.75 -3.75 -10.05
N ARG A 263 30.78 -4.65 -10.32
CA ARG A 263 30.97 -6.08 -10.03
C ARG A 263 32.21 -6.53 -10.79
N LYS A 264 33.22 -7.04 -10.06
CA LYS A 264 34.32 -7.76 -10.70
C LYS A 264 33.73 -8.94 -11.45
N ILE A 265 33.79 -8.92 -12.77
CA ILE A 265 33.51 -10.08 -13.60
C ILE A 265 34.56 -11.13 -13.23
N SER A 266 34.13 -12.32 -12.84
CA SER A 266 35.04 -13.43 -12.51
C SER A 266 35.89 -13.74 -13.74
N SER A 267 37.21 -13.67 -13.61
CA SER A 267 38.17 -14.02 -14.66
C SER A 267 38.38 -15.53 -14.82
N LYS A 268 37.57 -16.36 -14.16
CA LYS A 268 37.57 -17.81 -14.41
C LYS A 268 36.87 -18.07 -15.75
N ILE A 269 37.65 -17.96 -16.82
CA ILE A 269 37.41 -18.67 -18.07
C ILE A 269 37.41 -20.15 -17.69
N ASP A 270 36.34 -20.88 -18.00
CA ASP A 270 36.37 -22.34 -18.00
C ASP A 270 37.39 -22.78 -19.05
N GLN A 271 38.63 -23.00 -18.62
CA GLN A 271 39.53 -23.91 -19.30
C GLN A 271 39.05 -25.33 -19.00
N SER A 272 37.86 -25.69 -19.50
CA SER A 272 37.62 -27.08 -19.88
C SER A 272 38.46 -27.32 -21.12
N SER A 273 39.72 -27.62 -20.84
CA SER A 273 40.73 -28.16 -21.73
C SER A 273 40.09 -29.06 -22.80
N GLU A 274 40.27 -28.66 -24.06
CA GLU A 274 40.52 -29.61 -25.12
C GLU A 274 41.63 -30.56 -24.65
N ASN A 275 41.27 -31.81 -24.43
CA ASN A 275 42.03 -33.04 -24.69
C ASN A 275 41.19 -34.25 -24.29
#